data_AF-A0A2V5Z1M5-F1
#
_entry.id   AF-A0A2V5Z1M5-F1
#
_cell.length_a   1.000
_cell.length_b   1.000
_cell.length_c   1.000
_cell.angle_alpha   90.00
_cell.angle_beta   90.00
_cell.angle_gamma   90.00
#
_symmetry.space_group_name_H-M   'P 1'
#
loop_
_entity.id
_entity.type
_entity.pdbx_description
1 polymer ?
#
loop_
_entity_poly.entity_id
_entity_poly.type
_entity_poly.pdbx_seq_one_letter_code
_entity_poly.pdbx_strand_id
1 'polypeptide(L)'
;MSRAQDVMTNLLAFADVRINGDRPWDIHMHDRRFFSRVLASGTLGFGESYMDNWWDCDVLDEMCCRAIRAGLEKRFEFRLPNVWAFLTALLVNQQTSRRSRKVGRVHYDLSNDFFEAMLDPNMQYSCALFAEGDDLASAQLRKLDWICERLRLRPGLRLLDIGCGWGGLARYAARHFGCQVVGITISQEQFRYAQRWCRGLDVEIQLRDYREITEQFDRIVSVGMVEHVGYKNYRAYMRAAARSLGEDGLFLCQGICGNFSRVHTDPWIERYIFPNSMLPSV
;
A
#
# COMPACT_ATOMS: atom_id res chain seq x y z
N MET A 1 30.70 -19.71 18.72
CA MET A 1 29.50 -19.05 18.14
C MET A 1 28.61 -20.12 17.51
N SER A 2 27.29 -19.92 17.45
CA SER A 2 26.42 -20.90 16.78
C SER A 2 26.53 -20.71 15.26
N ARG A 3 26.48 -21.81 14.49
CA ARG A 3 26.52 -21.76 13.01
C ARG A 3 25.52 -20.77 12.41
N ALA A 4 24.34 -20.63 13.03
CA ALA A 4 23.31 -19.67 12.63
C ALA A 4 23.74 -18.21 12.82
N GLN A 5 24.44 -17.89 13.91
CA GLN A 5 24.97 -16.56 14.18
C GLN A 5 26.03 -16.17 13.13
N ASP A 6 26.92 -17.09 12.77
CA ASP A 6 27.98 -16.81 11.79
C ASP A 6 27.38 -16.55 10.40
N VAL A 7 26.39 -17.34 9.99
CA VAL A 7 25.66 -17.12 8.74
C VAL A 7 24.97 -15.75 8.75
N MET A 8 24.29 -15.39 9.84
CA MET A 8 23.60 -14.09 9.92
C MET A 8 24.58 -12.91 9.91
N THR A 9 25.69 -13.04 10.65
CA THR A 9 26.75 -12.01 10.69
C THR A 9 27.29 -11.75 9.28
N ASN A 10 27.59 -12.82 8.54
CA ASN A 10 28.07 -12.71 7.17
C ASN A 10 27.01 -12.14 6.21
N LEU A 11 25.72 -12.45 6.42
CA LEU A 11 24.63 -11.90 5.62
C LEU A 11 24.47 -10.38 5.85
N LEU A 12 24.41 -9.95 7.11
CA LEU A 12 24.29 -8.56 7.50
C LEU A 12 25.51 -7.73 7.08
N ALA A 13 26.70 -8.34 7.07
CA ALA A 13 27.91 -7.68 6.60
C ALA A 13 27.82 -7.23 5.12
N PHE A 14 27.05 -7.92 4.26
CA PHE A 14 26.83 -7.46 2.88
C PHE A 14 26.04 -6.13 2.81
N ALA A 15 25.24 -5.85 3.83
CA ALA A 15 24.50 -4.60 3.98
C ALA A 15 25.27 -3.56 4.81
N ASP A 16 26.52 -3.82 5.18
CA ASP A 16 27.27 -3.00 6.13
C ASP A 16 26.51 -2.81 7.47
N VAL A 17 25.88 -3.88 7.95
CA VAL A 17 25.18 -3.96 9.25
C VAL A 17 25.93 -4.93 10.17
N ARG A 18 26.18 -4.50 11.41
CA ARG A 18 26.84 -5.30 12.45
C ARG A 18 25.84 -5.69 13.53
N ILE A 19 26.07 -6.85 14.13
CA ILE A 19 25.36 -7.29 15.33
C ILE A 19 26.09 -6.72 16.54
N ASN A 20 25.37 -6.03 17.42
CA ASN A 20 25.88 -5.28 18.56
C ASN A 20 26.96 -4.27 18.15
N GLY A 21 26.76 -3.62 17.00
CA GLY A 21 27.59 -2.51 16.57
C GLY A 21 27.27 -1.21 17.30
N ASP A 22 28.01 -0.17 16.98
CA ASP A 22 27.93 1.17 17.58
C ASP A 22 27.29 2.21 16.64
N ARG A 23 26.91 1.81 15.42
CA ARG A 23 26.29 2.71 14.44
C ARG A 23 24.78 2.69 14.59
N PRO A 24 24.07 3.79 14.29
CA PRO A 24 22.62 3.88 14.53
C PRO A 24 21.77 2.84 13.79
N TRP A 25 22.26 2.31 12.67
CA TRP A 25 21.58 1.29 11.87
C TRP A 25 22.05 -0.14 12.18
N ASP A 26 22.96 -0.31 13.14
CA ASP A 26 23.38 -1.64 13.59
C ASP A 26 22.30 -2.27 14.48
N ILE A 27 22.26 -3.61 14.49
CA ILE A 27 21.25 -4.36 15.24
C ILE A 27 21.77 -4.61 16.65
N HIS A 28 21.03 -4.24 17.69
CA HIS A 28 21.32 -4.68 19.06
C HIS A 28 20.51 -5.93 19.40
N MET A 29 21.22 -6.98 19.81
CA MET A 29 20.69 -8.32 20.00
C MET A 29 20.41 -8.60 21.47
N HIS A 30 19.16 -8.93 21.78
CA HIS A 30 18.71 -9.30 23.13
C HIS A 30 18.53 -10.80 23.28
N ASP A 31 18.19 -11.51 22.20
CA ASP A 31 17.92 -12.95 22.23
C ASP A 31 18.53 -13.71 21.04
N ARG A 32 19.34 -14.73 21.35
CA ARG A 32 20.03 -15.57 20.35
C ARG A 32 19.09 -16.43 19.49
N ARG A 33 17.83 -16.63 19.90
CA ARG A 33 16.80 -17.34 19.10
C ARG A 33 16.47 -16.62 17.80
N PHE A 34 16.76 -15.32 17.72
CA PHE A 34 16.69 -14.51 16.50
C PHE A 34 17.32 -15.21 15.29
N PHE A 35 18.55 -15.68 15.42
CA PHE A 35 19.32 -16.23 14.30
C PHE A 35 18.61 -17.41 13.64
N SER A 36 18.13 -18.36 14.44
CA SER A 36 17.40 -19.53 13.93
C SER A 36 16.05 -19.16 13.32
N ARG A 37 15.33 -18.17 13.88
CA ARG A 37 14.01 -17.76 13.40
C ARG A 37 14.08 -17.03 12.06
N VAL A 38 15.01 -16.09 11.91
CA VAL A 38 15.19 -15.38 10.65
C VAL A 38 15.65 -16.32 9.53
N LEU A 39 16.55 -17.26 9.83
CA LEU A 39 16.97 -18.26 8.84
C LEU A 39 15.83 -19.23 8.45
N ALA A 40 14.88 -19.50 9.34
CA ALA A 40 13.76 -20.40 9.07
C ALA A 40 12.56 -19.71 8.40
N SER A 41 12.32 -18.43 8.69
CA SER A 41 11.09 -17.73 8.31
C SER A 41 11.34 -16.42 7.55
N GLY A 42 12.59 -16.13 7.17
CA GLY A 42 12.94 -14.95 6.37
C GLY A 42 12.45 -13.64 6.97
N THR A 43 11.83 -12.80 6.14
CA THR A 43 11.29 -11.49 6.53
C THR A 43 10.21 -11.57 7.60
N LEU A 44 9.39 -12.63 7.60
CA LEU A 44 8.41 -12.88 8.67
C LEU A 44 9.11 -13.09 10.02
N GLY A 45 10.12 -13.95 10.06
CA GLY A 45 10.90 -14.19 11.27
C GLY A 45 11.66 -12.94 11.73
N PHE A 46 12.16 -12.15 10.78
CA PHE A 46 12.84 -10.89 11.05
C PHE A 46 11.92 -9.88 11.72
N GLY A 47 10.75 -9.59 11.15
CA GLY A 47 9.80 -8.63 11.72
C GLY A 47 9.16 -9.12 13.02
N GLU A 48 8.79 -10.40 13.12
CA GLU A 48 8.19 -10.91 14.37
C GLU A 48 9.19 -10.93 15.54
N SER A 49 10.47 -11.21 15.28
CA SER A 49 11.48 -11.14 16.33
C SER A 49 11.76 -9.71 16.82
N TYR A 50 11.57 -8.70 15.96
CA TYR A 50 11.57 -7.29 16.39
C TYR A 50 10.37 -6.99 17.30
N MET A 51 9.17 -7.42 16.89
CA MET A 51 7.93 -7.27 17.68
C MET A 51 8.01 -7.97 19.05
N ASP A 52 8.75 -9.09 19.12
CA ASP A 52 8.98 -9.85 20.35
C ASP A 52 10.13 -9.26 21.22
N ASN A 53 10.70 -8.11 20.85
CA ASN A 53 11.84 -7.46 21.51
C ASN A 53 13.10 -8.33 21.59
N TRP A 54 13.34 -9.21 20.61
CA TRP A 54 14.57 -10.03 20.57
C TRP A 54 15.77 -9.25 20.03
N TRP A 55 15.51 -8.15 19.34
CA TRP A 55 16.50 -7.21 18.86
C TRP A 55 15.84 -5.85 18.60
N ASP A 56 16.64 -4.79 18.58
CA ASP A 56 16.23 -3.45 18.18
C ASP A 56 17.33 -2.76 17.35
N CYS A 57 17.02 -1.55 16.88
CA CYS A 57 17.86 -0.71 16.03
C CYS A 57 17.38 0.75 16.16
N ASP A 58 18.30 1.69 16.36
CA ASP A 58 17.94 3.10 16.56
C ASP A 58 17.36 3.73 15.28
N VAL A 59 17.90 3.36 14.12
CA VAL A 59 17.51 3.88 12.80
C VAL A 59 17.10 2.73 11.89
N LEU A 60 15.93 2.15 12.19
CA LEU A 60 15.41 0.96 11.53
C LEU A 60 15.20 1.13 10.02
N ASP A 61 14.82 2.33 9.58
CA ASP A 61 14.61 2.67 8.17
C ASP A 61 15.93 2.63 7.38
N GLU A 62 17.03 3.15 7.94
CA GLU A 62 18.34 3.07 7.32
C GLU A 62 18.83 1.62 7.23
N MET A 63 18.65 0.83 8.30
CA MET A 63 19.00 -0.60 8.30
C MET A 63 18.24 -1.35 7.21
N CYS A 64 16.92 -1.15 7.11
CA CYS A 64 16.09 -1.74 6.05
C CYS A 64 16.53 -1.28 4.65
N CYS A 65 16.82 0.01 4.46
CA CYS A 65 17.31 0.55 3.19
C CYS A 65 18.61 -0.14 2.76
N ARG A 66 19.57 -0.28 3.68
CA ARG A 66 20.84 -0.97 3.43
C ARG A 66 20.63 -2.45 3.08
N ALA A 67 19.77 -3.15 3.82
CA ALA A 67 19.44 -4.54 3.57
C ALA A 67 18.82 -4.76 2.17
N ILE A 68 17.88 -3.91 1.77
CA ILE A 68 17.22 -3.97 0.46
C ILE A 68 18.23 -3.64 -0.66
N ARG A 69 19.08 -2.61 -0.49
CA ARG A 69 20.08 -2.23 -1.50
C ARG A 69 21.15 -3.31 -1.71
N ALA A 70 21.51 -4.03 -0.64
CA ALA A 70 22.42 -5.17 -0.71
C ALA A 70 21.75 -6.48 -1.18
N GLY A 71 20.43 -6.46 -1.41
CA GLY A 71 19.67 -7.59 -1.93
C GLY A 71 19.60 -8.76 -0.96
N LEU A 72 19.52 -8.49 0.35
CA LEU A 72 19.48 -9.53 1.38
C LEU A 72 18.26 -10.45 1.20
N GLU A 73 17.13 -9.91 0.74
CA GLU A 73 15.91 -10.67 0.46
C GLU A 73 16.14 -11.81 -0.54
N LYS A 74 16.92 -11.56 -1.60
CA LYS A 74 17.28 -12.58 -2.61
C LYS A 74 18.19 -13.66 -2.05
N ARG A 75 18.95 -13.33 -0.99
CA ARG A 75 19.86 -14.27 -0.32
C ARG A 75 19.12 -15.14 0.69
N PHE A 76 17.97 -14.69 1.20
CA PHE A 76 17.04 -15.50 2.00
C PHE A 76 16.24 -16.49 1.14
N GLU A 77 15.94 -16.15 -0.12
CA GLU A 77 15.17 -17.01 -1.04
C GLU A 77 15.84 -18.39 -1.31
N PHE A 78 17.15 -18.54 -1.05
CA PHE A 78 17.89 -19.76 -1.40
C PHE A 78 17.89 -20.90 -0.37
N ARG A 79 17.15 -20.84 0.74
CA ARG A 79 17.09 -21.97 1.70
C ARG A 79 15.71 -22.21 2.31
N LEU A 80 15.00 -23.15 1.66
CA LEU A 80 13.78 -23.89 2.02
C LEU A 80 12.41 -23.27 1.66
N PRO A 81 11.42 -24.13 1.31
CA PRO A 81 10.42 -23.75 0.33
C PRO A 81 9.00 -23.71 0.93
N ASN A 82 8.29 -22.61 0.73
CA ASN A 82 6.83 -22.59 0.83
C ASN A 82 6.19 -22.94 -0.53
N VAL A 83 6.51 -24.13 -1.06
CA VAL A 83 5.94 -24.65 -2.33
C VAL A 83 4.41 -24.62 -2.28
N TRP A 84 3.80 -24.90 -1.12
CA TRP A 84 2.35 -24.90 -0.95
C TRP A 84 1.70 -23.52 -1.03
N ALA A 85 2.30 -22.48 -0.43
CA ALA A 85 1.81 -21.10 -0.56
C ALA A 85 1.97 -20.61 -2.00
N PHE A 86 3.09 -20.96 -2.64
CA PHE A 86 3.34 -20.67 -4.06
C PHE A 86 2.32 -21.35 -4.99
N LEU A 87 2.05 -22.65 -4.80
CA LEU A 87 1.07 -23.40 -5.58
C LEU A 87 -0.37 -22.90 -5.37
N THR A 88 -0.74 -22.57 -4.12
CA THR A 88 -2.08 -22.02 -3.84
C THR A 88 -2.26 -20.61 -4.40
N ALA A 89 -1.22 -19.76 -4.36
CA ALA A 89 -1.23 -18.45 -5.02
C ALA A 89 -1.38 -18.60 -6.55
N LEU A 90 -0.74 -19.60 -7.17
CA LEU A 90 -0.88 -19.88 -8.60
C LEU A 90 -2.28 -20.39 -8.98
N LEU A 91 -2.89 -21.24 -8.16
CA LEU A 91 -4.15 -21.91 -8.51
C LEU A 91 -5.41 -21.16 -8.07
N VAL A 92 -5.35 -20.40 -6.96
CA VAL A 92 -6.53 -19.77 -6.35
C VAL A 92 -6.46 -18.26 -6.47
N ASN A 93 -7.57 -17.61 -6.84
CA ASN A 93 -7.67 -16.15 -6.83
C ASN A 93 -8.00 -15.68 -5.41
N GLN A 94 -7.05 -15.01 -4.76
CA GLN A 94 -7.23 -14.54 -3.37
C GLN A 94 -8.05 -13.25 -3.29
N GLN A 95 -8.18 -12.50 -4.39
CA GLN A 95 -8.81 -11.17 -4.47
C GLN A 95 -10.19 -11.19 -5.14
N THR A 96 -10.98 -12.25 -4.90
CA THR A 96 -12.39 -12.30 -5.34
C THR A 96 -13.24 -11.29 -4.57
N SER A 97 -14.37 -10.83 -5.13
CA SER A 97 -15.24 -9.81 -4.49
C SER A 97 -15.64 -10.16 -3.07
N ARG A 98 -15.94 -11.44 -2.82
CA ARG A 98 -16.28 -11.94 -1.48
C ARG A 98 -15.11 -11.80 -0.49
N ARG A 99 -13.87 -12.01 -0.94
CA ARG A 99 -12.66 -11.92 -0.10
C ARG A 99 -12.21 -10.48 0.09
N SER A 100 -12.27 -9.63 -0.95
CA SER A 100 -11.98 -8.20 -0.83
C SER A 100 -12.86 -7.52 0.23
N ARG A 101 -14.16 -7.83 0.27
CA ARG A 101 -15.07 -7.34 1.33
C ARG A 101 -14.70 -7.84 2.73
N LYS A 102 -14.09 -9.02 2.87
CA LYS A 102 -13.62 -9.56 4.16
C LYS A 102 -12.32 -8.89 4.61
N VAL A 103 -11.36 -8.68 3.70
CA VAL A 103 -10.10 -7.96 4.00
C VAL A 103 -10.39 -6.52 4.42
N GLY A 104 -11.30 -5.84 3.71
CA GLY A 104 -11.72 -4.47 4.05
C GLY A 104 -12.37 -4.34 5.44
N ARG A 105 -12.93 -5.42 6.00
CA ARG A 105 -13.47 -5.44 7.36
C ARG A 105 -12.42 -5.66 8.46
N VAL A 106 -11.29 -6.30 8.15
CA VAL A 106 -10.27 -6.67 9.16
C VAL A 106 -9.13 -5.64 9.25
N HIS A 107 -8.75 -5.01 8.13
CA HIS A 107 -7.60 -4.07 8.09
C HIS A 107 -7.94 -2.62 8.39
N TYR A 108 -9.23 -2.26 8.43
CA TYR A 108 -9.70 -0.92 8.76
C TYR A 108 -10.50 -0.87 10.06
N ASP A 109 -10.32 -1.86 10.96
CA ASP A 109 -10.81 -1.83 12.34
C ASP A 109 -9.95 -0.92 13.25
N LEU A 110 -8.88 -0.32 12.71
CA LEU A 110 -8.20 0.80 13.36
C LEU A 110 -9.11 2.04 13.27
N SER A 111 -9.40 2.64 14.44
CA SER A 111 -10.28 3.81 14.53
C SER A 111 -9.79 4.98 13.67
N ASN A 112 -10.71 5.83 13.19
CA ASN A 112 -10.33 7.03 12.45
C ASN A 112 -9.36 7.92 13.26
N ASP A 113 -9.50 7.95 14.59
CA ASP A 113 -8.62 8.68 15.51
C ASP A 113 -7.13 8.29 15.33
N PHE A 114 -6.84 7.01 15.07
CA PHE A 114 -5.48 6.55 14.80
C PHE A 114 -4.93 7.16 13.49
N PHE A 115 -5.75 7.15 12.43
CA PHE A 115 -5.35 7.71 11.15
C PHE A 115 -5.28 9.23 11.18
N GLU A 116 -6.20 9.91 11.87
CA GLU A 116 -6.18 11.37 12.06
C GLU A 116 -4.92 11.84 12.79
N ALA A 117 -4.41 11.04 13.74
CA ALA A 117 -3.16 11.35 14.44
C ALA A 117 -1.89 11.19 13.57
N MET A 118 -1.96 10.39 12.50
CA MET A 118 -0.81 10.04 11.65
C MET A 118 -0.80 10.79 10.30
N LEU A 119 -1.98 11.03 9.73
CA LEU A 119 -2.13 11.53 8.36
C LEU A 119 -2.22 13.06 8.29
N ASP A 120 -2.17 13.58 7.07
CA ASP A 120 -2.43 14.99 6.82
C ASP A 120 -3.94 15.33 7.02
N PRO A 121 -4.31 16.63 7.10
CA PRO A 121 -5.70 17.06 7.27
C PRO A 121 -6.68 16.57 6.20
N ASN A 122 -6.22 16.12 5.03
CA ASN A 122 -7.06 15.54 3.97
C ASN A 122 -7.13 14.00 4.04
N MET A 123 -6.62 13.39 5.12
CA MET A 123 -6.66 11.95 5.37
C MET A 123 -6.07 11.13 4.22
N GLN A 124 -4.94 11.57 3.66
CA GLN A 124 -4.28 10.88 2.55
C GLN A 124 -3.35 9.77 3.06
N TYR A 125 -3.85 8.53 3.11
CA TYR A 125 -3.00 7.35 3.30
C TYR A 125 -2.42 6.86 1.97
N SER A 126 -1.64 7.73 1.33
CA SER A 126 -0.98 7.48 0.04
C SER A 126 0.28 8.34 -0.09
N CYS A 127 1.17 8.03 -1.03
CA CYS A 127 2.40 8.77 -1.24
C CYS A 127 2.15 10.26 -1.58
N ALA A 128 2.82 11.15 -0.87
CA ALA A 128 2.80 12.59 -1.09
C ALA A 128 3.83 13.02 -2.16
N LEU A 129 3.72 14.24 -2.67
CA LEU A 129 4.67 14.81 -3.64
C LEU A 129 5.45 15.95 -2.98
N PHE A 130 6.65 15.65 -2.46
CA PHE A 130 7.50 16.61 -1.76
C PHE A 130 8.29 17.52 -2.72
N ALA A 131 8.43 18.77 -2.32
CA ALA A 131 9.38 19.77 -2.79
C ALA A 131 10.21 20.28 -1.60
N GLU A 132 11.23 21.07 -1.89
CA GLU A 132 12.09 21.65 -0.85
C GLU A 132 11.30 22.53 0.12
N GLY A 133 11.45 22.30 1.42
CA GLY A 133 10.81 23.07 2.49
C GLY A 133 9.40 22.62 2.88
N ASP A 134 8.87 21.55 2.28
CA ASP A 134 7.53 21.07 2.63
C ASP A 134 7.43 20.34 3.96
N ASP A 135 6.27 20.50 4.59
CA ASP A 135 5.71 19.52 5.51
C ASP A 135 4.80 18.50 4.78
N LEU A 136 4.33 17.49 5.51
CA LEU A 136 3.46 16.45 4.96
C LEU A 136 2.17 17.03 4.36
N ALA A 137 1.56 18.04 5.01
CA ALA A 137 0.32 18.64 4.56
C ALA A 137 0.50 19.34 3.20
N SER A 138 1.57 20.11 3.05
CA SER A 138 1.93 20.80 1.80
C SER A 138 2.23 19.79 0.69
N ALA A 139 2.97 18.72 1.01
CA ALA A 139 3.28 17.66 0.05
C ALA A 139 2.03 16.88 -0.41
N GLN A 140 1.08 16.63 0.48
CA GLN A 140 -0.19 15.97 0.12
C GLN A 140 -1.09 16.88 -0.71
N LEU A 141 -1.21 18.16 -0.37
CA LEU A 141 -1.94 19.14 -1.18
C LEU A 141 -1.36 19.24 -2.59
N ARG A 142 -0.04 19.31 -2.73
CA ARG A 142 0.61 19.28 -4.05
C ARG A 142 0.29 18.02 -4.84
N LYS A 143 0.28 16.85 -4.18
CA LYS A 143 -0.10 15.59 -4.83
C LYS A 143 -1.57 15.61 -5.30
N LEU A 144 -2.50 16.13 -4.48
CA LEU A 144 -3.90 16.28 -4.86
C LEU A 144 -4.07 17.20 -6.07
N ASP A 145 -3.39 18.35 -6.06
CA ASP A 145 -3.39 19.31 -7.15
C ASP A 145 -2.84 18.71 -8.45
N TRP A 146 -1.66 18.07 -8.36
CA TRP A 146 -1.03 17.39 -9.48
C TRP A 146 -1.94 16.33 -10.11
N ILE A 147 -2.67 15.54 -9.31
CA ILE A 147 -3.65 14.57 -9.85
C ILE A 147 -4.73 15.29 -10.65
N CYS A 148 -5.33 16.34 -10.08
CA CYS A 148 -6.41 17.08 -10.72
C CYS A 148 -5.95 17.77 -12.02
N GLU A 149 -4.74 18.33 -12.03
CA GLU A 149 -4.12 18.91 -13.23
C GLU A 149 -3.86 17.87 -14.32
N ARG A 150 -3.33 16.69 -13.95
CA ARG A 150 -3.05 15.60 -14.91
C ARG A 150 -4.31 15.02 -15.52
N LEU A 151 -5.39 14.99 -14.75
CA LEU A 151 -6.72 14.67 -15.23
C LEU A 151 -7.37 15.83 -15.98
N ARG A 152 -6.74 17.00 -16.07
CA ARG A 152 -7.30 18.18 -16.76
C ARG A 152 -8.71 18.49 -16.29
N LEU A 153 -8.92 18.41 -14.97
CA LEU A 153 -10.20 18.66 -14.34
C LEU A 153 -10.66 20.09 -14.62
N ARG A 154 -11.95 20.25 -14.85
CA ARG A 154 -12.61 21.54 -15.11
C ARG A 154 -14.01 21.51 -14.48
N PRO A 155 -14.60 22.69 -14.20
CA PRO A 155 -15.94 22.76 -13.67
C PRO A 155 -16.94 21.98 -14.52
N GLY A 156 -17.81 21.21 -13.87
CA GLY A 156 -18.86 20.42 -14.51
C GLY A 156 -18.45 19.03 -14.99
N LEU A 157 -17.15 18.68 -15.03
CA LEU A 157 -16.73 17.32 -15.36
C LEU A 157 -17.14 16.32 -14.26
N ARG A 158 -17.49 15.11 -14.68
CA ARG A 158 -17.78 13.96 -13.81
C ARG A 158 -16.53 13.13 -13.56
N LEU A 159 -16.10 13.04 -12.31
CA LEU A 159 -14.94 12.30 -11.86
C LEU A 159 -15.37 11.05 -11.08
N LEU A 160 -14.86 9.87 -11.44
CA LEU A 160 -14.91 8.67 -10.60
C LEU A 160 -13.61 8.52 -9.81
N ASP A 161 -13.70 8.46 -8.49
CA ASP A 161 -12.59 8.15 -7.58
C ASP A 161 -12.72 6.70 -7.06
N ILE A 162 -11.98 5.78 -7.67
CA ILE A 162 -12.01 4.36 -7.34
C ILE A 162 -11.12 4.09 -6.13
N GLY A 163 -11.74 3.69 -5.02
CA GLY A 163 -11.03 3.53 -3.76
C GLY A 163 -10.81 4.88 -3.05
N CYS A 164 -11.86 5.71 -3.00
CA CYS A 164 -11.80 7.10 -2.52
C CYS A 164 -11.35 7.29 -1.06
N GLY A 165 -11.17 6.22 -0.29
CA GLY A 165 -10.76 6.26 1.11
C GLY A 165 -11.71 7.12 1.95
N TRP A 166 -11.14 8.04 2.73
CA TRP A 166 -11.89 9.01 3.53
C TRP A 166 -12.44 10.21 2.72
N GLY A 167 -12.32 10.18 1.39
CA GLY A 167 -12.89 11.18 0.48
C GLY A 167 -12.05 12.44 0.30
N GLY A 168 -10.78 12.44 0.73
CA GLY A 168 -9.91 13.62 0.63
C GLY A 168 -9.73 14.15 -0.79
N LEU A 169 -9.44 13.26 -1.75
CA LEU A 169 -9.31 13.64 -3.17
C LEU A 169 -10.65 14.06 -3.76
N ALA A 170 -11.73 13.32 -3.48
CA ALA A 170 -13.07 13.67 -3.95
C ALA A 170 -13.50 15.08 -3.48
N ARG A 171 -13.29 15.38 -2.19
CA ARG A 171 -13.54 16.71 -1.62
C ARG A 171 -12.67 17.79 -2.27
N TYR A 172 -11.38 17.52 -2.48
CA TYR A 172 -10.45 18.47 -3.08
C TYR A 172 -10.86 18.80 -4.53
N ALA A 173 -11.11 17.79 -5.35
CA ALA A 173 -11.54 17.97 -6.74
C ALA A 173 -12.87 18.75 -6.86
N ALA A 174 -13.87 18.43 -6.02
CA ALA A 174 -15.13 19.16 -6.03
C ALA A 174 -14.98 20.64 -5.63
N ARG A 175 -14.15 20.93 -4.60
CA ARG A 175 -13.96 22.29 -4.09
C ARG A 175 -13.12 23.18 -5.00
N HIS A 176 -12.01 22.64 -5.50
CA HIS A 176 -10.99 23.44 -6.18
C HIS A 176 -11.14 23.42 -7.71
N PHE A 177 -11.73 22.35 -8.26
CA PHE A 177 -11.90 22.19 -9.71
C PHE A 177 -13.37 22.17 -10.15
N GLY A 178 -14.32 22.23 -9.22
CA GLY A 178 -15.76 22.30 -9.52
C GLY A 178 -16.31 21.05 -10.20
N CYS A 179 -15.70 19.90 -9.98
CA CYS A 179 -16.14 18.63 -10.56
C CYS A 179 -17.30 18.01 -9.78
N GLN A 180 -18.13 17.24 -10.47
CA GLN A 180 -19.09 16.32 -9.86
C GLN A 180 -18.34 15.01 -9.58
N VAL A 181 -18.20 14.61 -8.32
CA VAL A 181 -17.38 13.44 -7.97
C VAL A 181 -18.23 12.29 -7.49
N VAL A 182 -18.01 11.10 -8.04
CA VAL A 182 -18.49 9.84 -7.47
C VAL A 182 -17.28 9.13 -6.87
N GLY A 183 -17.23 9.04 -5.54
CA GLY A 183 -16.23 8.27 -4.82
C GLY A 183 -16.77 6.90 -4.44
N ILE A 184 -16.01 5.83 -4.70
CA ILE A 184 -16.40 4.49 -4.29
C ILE A 184 -15.41 3.87 -3.31
N THR A 185 -15.93 3.17 -2.31
CA THR A 185 -15.12 2.40 -1.34
C THR A 185 -15.83 1.10 -0.98
N ILE A 186 -15.06 0.11 -0.50
CA ILE A 186 -15.57 -1.15 0.06
C ILE A 186 -15.55 -1.15 1.59
N SER A 187 -15.00 -0.11 2.23
CA SER A 187 -14.95 0.03 3.69
C SER A 187 -16.14 0.85 4.20
N GLN A 188 -16.88 0.27 5.13
CA GLN A 188 -18.06 0.90 5.73
C GLN A 188 -17.70 2.14 6.57
N GLU A 189 -16.55 2.11 7.25
CA GLU A 189 -16.07 3.25 8.06
C GLU A 189 -15.62 4.41 7.18
N GLN A 190 -14.84 4.13 6.14
CA GLN A 190 -14.43 5.12 5.14
C GLN A 190 -15.65 5.75 4.45
N PHE A 191 -16.64 4.94 4.08
CA PHE A 191 -17.91 5.43 3.51
C PHE A 191 -18.61 6.44 4.43
N ARG A 192 -18.78 6.09 5.71
CA ARG A 192 -19.45 6.96 6.69
C ARG A 192 -18.67 8.25 6.92
N TYR A 193 -17.34 8.15 7.01
CA TYR A 193 -16.47 9.30 7.16
C TYR A 193 -16.57 10.22 5.95
N ALA A 194 -16.34 9.68 4.75
CA ALA A 194 -16.35 10.43 3.50
C ALA A 194 -17.71 11.07 3.22
N GLN A 195 -18.83 10.40 3.52
CA GLN A 195 -20.16 11.01 3.40
C GLN A 195 -20.34 12.25 4.29
N ARG A 196 -19.86 12.18 5.55
CA ARG A 196 -19.91 13.35 6.44
C ARG A 196 -18.94 14.43 5.98
N TRP A 197 -17.73 14.02 5.60
CA TRP A 197 -16.66 14.92 5.18
C TRP A 197 -17.02 15.66 3.89
N CYS A 198 -17.70 15.05 2.95
CA CYS A 198 -18.04 15.68 1.67
C CYS A 198 -19.41 16.37 1.66
N ARG A 199 -20.12 16.45 2.79
CA ARG A 199 -21.46 17.04 2.87
C ARG A 199 -21.46 18.48 2.37
N GLY A 200 -22.44 18.81 1.50
CA GLY A 200 -22.63 20.14 0.93
C GLY A 200 -21.77 20.43 -0.31
N LEU A 201 -21.05 19.43 -0.81
CA LEU A 201 -20.31 19.48 -2.08
C LEU A 201 -21.00 18.60 -3.12
N ASP A 202 -20.66 18.78 -4.40
CA ASP A 202 -21.10 17.91 -5.50
C ASP A 202 -20.29 16.60 -5.51
N VAL A 203 -20.43 15.84 -4.42
CA VAL A 203 -19.72 14.58 -4.17
C VAL A 203 -20.71 13.54 -3.67
N GLU A 204 -20.82 12.45 -4.42
CA GLU A 204 -21.54 11.25 -4.05
C GLU A 204 -20.55 10.17 -3.60
N ILE A 205 -20.71 9.63 -2.40
CA ILE A 205 -19.92 8.50 -1.91
C ILE A 205 -20.79 7.25 -1.94
N GLN A 206 -20.30 6.17 -2.57
CA GLN A 206 -20.99 4.88 -2.67
C GLN A 206 -20.17 3.77 -2.00
N LEU A 207 -20.85 2.92 -1.22
CA LEU A 207 -20.26 1.67 -0.72
C LEU A 207 -20.43 0.59 -1.79
N ARG A 208 -19.53 0.57 -2.76
CA ARG A 208 -19.67 -0.22 -3.99
C ARG A 208 -18.33 -0.77 -4.46
N ASP A 209 -18.39 -1.96 -5.07
CA ASP A 209 -17.23 -2.56 -5.72
C ASP A 209 -17.03 -1.96 -7.12
N TYR A 210 -15.80 -1.60 -7.48
CA TYR A 210 -15.49 -1.00 -8.78
C TYR A 210 -15.90 -1.90 -9.97
N ARG A 211 -15.98 -3.21 -9.75
CA ARG A 211 -16.42 -4.19 -10.77
C ARG A 211 -17.87 -4.03 -11.15
N GLU A 212 -18.67 -3.37 -10.31
CA GLU A 212 -20.10 -3.18 -10.50
C GLU A 212 -20.43 -1.85 -11.21
N ILE A 213 -19.45 -0.96 -11.41
CA ILE A 213 -19.66 0.33 -12.10
C ILE A 213 -19.95 0.11 -13.57
N THR A 214 -21.03 0.73 -14.05
CA THR A 214 -21.48 0.69 -15.46
C THR A 214 -21.73 2.09 -16.03
N GLU A 215 -21.67 3.11 -15.19
CA GLU A 215 -21.81 4.51 -15.53
C GLU A 215 -20.59 5.04 -16.29
N GLN A 216 -20.80 6.10 -17.07
CA GLN A 216 -19.76 6.81 -17.81
C GLN A 216 -19.30 8.06 -17.04
N PHE A 217 -17.99 8.30 -17.09
CA PHE A 217 -17.32 9.43 -16.46
C PHE A 217 -16.36 10.10 -17.45
N ASP A 218 -16.19 11.41 -17.29
CA ASP A 218 -15.20 12.15 -18.07
C ASP A 218 -13.80 11.79 -17.60
N ARG A 219 -13.62 11.55 -16.30
CA ARG A 219 -12.33 11.30 -15.67
C ARG A 219 -12.45 10.19 -14.65
N ILE A 220 -11.41 9.37 -14.56
CA ILE A 220 -11.29 8.33 -13.54
C ILE A 220 -9.95 8.49 -12.85
N VAL A 221 -9.96 8.38 -11.53
CA VAL A 221 -8.76 8.31 -10.71
C VAL A 221 -8.81 7.08 -9.82
N SER A 222 -7.66 6.47 -9.60
CA SER A 222 -7.48 5.40 -8.63
C SER A 222 -6.12 5.57 -7.96
N VAL A 223 -6.13 5.79 -6.64
CA VAL A 223 -4.90 5.96 -5.84
C VAL A 223 -4.81 4.83 -4.82
N GLY A 224 -3.71 4.06 -4.86
CA GLY A 224 -3.42 3.05 -3.83
C GLY A 224 -4.37 1.85 -3.82
N MET A 225 -5.07 1.58 -4.93
CA MET A 225 -6.01 0.47 -5.03
C MET A 225 -5.49 -0.70 -5.88
N VAL A 226 -4.61 -0.45 -6.86
CA VAL A 226 -4.12 -1.50 -7.78
C VAL A 226 -3.37 -2.61 -7.02
N GLU A 227 -2.75 -2.27 -5.90
CA GLU A 227 -2.04 -3.15 -4.97
C GLU A 227 -2.97 -4.21 -4.36
N HIS A 228 -4.28 -3.94 -4.31
CA HIS A 228 -5.28 -4.84 -3.73
C HIS A 228 -6.08 -5.61 -4.79
N VAL A 229 -5.84 -5.34 -6.07
CA VAL A 229 -6.52 -6.01 -7.18
C VAL A 229 -6.01 -7.44 -7.35
N GLY A 230 -4.69 -7.64 -7.20
CA GLY A 230 -4.04 -8.94 -7.42
C GLY A 230 -3.75 -9.22 -8.89
N TYR A 231 -2.61 -9.86 -9.17
CA TYR A 231 -2.06 -10.03 -10.52
C TYR A 231 -2.99 -10.76 -11.51
N LYS A 232 -3.88 -11.63 -11.02
CA LYS A 232 -4.87 -12.33 -11.85
C LYS A 232 -6.01 -11.42 -12.33
N ASN A 233 -6.19 -10.25 -11.71
CA ASN A 233 -7.34 -9.38 -11.93
C ASN A 233 -6.99 -8.04 -12.59
N TYR A 234 -5.70 -7.72 -12.80
CA TYR A 234 -5.29 -6.44 -13.41
C TYR A 234 -5.97 -6.17 -14.75
N ARG A 235 -6.11 -7.18 -15.62
CA ARG A 235 -6.85 -7.03 -16.90
C ARG A 235 -8.32 -6.66 -16.67
N ALA A 236 -8.99 -7.31 -15.72
CA ALA A 236 -10.38 -7.00 -15.40
C ALA A 236 -10.50 -5.60 -14.80
N TYR A 237 -9.54 -5.19 -13.98
CA TYR A 237 -9.45 -3.86 -13.39
C TYR A 237 -9.18 -2.73 -14.39
N MET A 238 -8.39 -2.96 -15.44
CA MET A 238 -8.25 -1.98 -16.52
C MET A 238 -9.50 -1.92 -17.41
N ARG A 239 -10.17 -3.07 -17.67
CA ARG A 239 -11.43 -3.13 -18.44
C ARG A 239 -12.60 -2.46 -17.74
N ALA A 240 -12.85 -2.80 -16.47
CA ALA A 240 -12.66 -1.82 -15.42
C ALA A 240 -13.01 -0.36 -15.67
N ALA A 241 -11.97 0.44 -15.53
CA ALA A 241 -11.96 1.86 -15.82
C ALA A 241 -12.33 2.12 -17.29
N ALA A 242 -11.81 1.36 -18.24
CA ALA A 242 -12.00 1.62 -19.67
C ALA A 242 -13.47 1.65 -20.11
N ARG A 243 -14.31 0.74 -19.60
CA ARG A 243 -15.74 0.72 -19.95
C ARG A 243 -16.54 1.90 -19.37
N SER A 244 -15.97 2.57 -18.36
CA SER A 244 -16.57 3.68 -17.62
C SER A 244 -15.99 5.04 -18.03
N LEU A 245 -15.11 5.08 -19.04
CA LEU A 245 -14.61 6.30 -19.64
C LEU A 245 -15.45 6.68 -20.86
N GLY A 246 -15.82 7.96 -20.94
CA GLY A 246 -16.30 8.56 -22.18
C GLY A 246 -15.21 8.63 -23.27
N GLU A 247 -15.58 9.05 -24.47
CA GLU A 247 -14.68 9.07 -25.64
C GLU A 247 -13.40 9.91 -25.41
N ASP A 248 -13.54 11.07 -24.76
CA ASP A 248 -12.42 11.95 -24.36
C ASP A 248 -11.94 11.70 -22.91
N GLY A 249 -12.14 10.48 -22.43
CA GLY A 249 -11.88 10.08 -21.06
C GLY A 249 -10.39 10.03 -20.71
N LEU A 250 -10.04 10.49 -19.50
CA LEU A 250 -8.70 10.27 -18.93
C LEU A 250 -8.76 9.42 -17.67
N PHE A 251 -7.86 8.45 -17.57
CA PHE A 251 -7.70 7.61 -16.40
C PHE A 251 -6.29 7.78 -15.82
N LEU A 252 -6.22 8.12 -14.53
CA LEU A 252 -5.00 8.18 -13.75
C LEU A 252 -4.99 7.06 -12.71
N CYS A 253 -4.05 6.13 -12.85
CA CYS A 253 -3.79 5.07 -11.87
C CYS A 253 -2.48 5.35 -11.15
N GLN A 254 -2.55 5.69 -9.86
CA GLN A 254 -1.39 5.81 -8.98
C GLN A 254 -1.34 4.59 -8.05
N GLY A 255 -0.21 3.90 -8.03
CA GLY A 255 0.03 2.78 -7.13
C GLY A 255 1.51 2.50 -6.94
N ILE A 256 1.83 1.71 -5.92
CA ILE A 256 3.16 1.20 -5.64
C ILE A 256 3.48 0.09 -6.66
N CYS A 257 4.63 0.18 -7.32
CA CYS A 257 5.07 -0.81 -8.30
C CYS A 257 6.39 -1.47 -7.88
N GLY A 258 6.54 -2.75 -8.21
CA GLY A 258 7.79 -3.48 -8.10
C GLY A 258 8.59 -3.44 -9.40
N ASN A 259 9.92 -3.56 -9.28
CA ASN A 259 10.82 -3.63 -10.44
C ASN A 259 10.76 -4.98 -11.19
N PHE A 260 10.13 -5.99 -10.59
CA PHE A 260 10.06 -7.35 -11.12
C PHE A 260 8.67 -7.95 -10.89
N SER A 261 8.19 -8.73 -11.85
CA SER A 261 6.96 -9.48 -11.71
C SER A 261 7.05 -10.51 -10.58
N ARG A 262 6.12 -10.46 -9.64
CA ARG A 262 6.00 -11.44 -8.54
C ARG A 262 4.58 -12.01 -8.51
N VAL A 263 4.45 -13.20 -7.94
CA VAL A 263 3.15 -13.90 -7.75
C VAL A 263 2.72 -14.00 -6.29
N HIS A 264 3.55 -13.50 -5.37
CA HIS A 264 3.26 -13.38 -3.96
C HIS A 264 3.82 -12.05 -3.43
N THR A 265 3.31 -11.61 -2.27
CA THR A 265 3.81 -10.45 -1.53
C THR A 265 4.85 -10.87 -0.49
N ASP A 266 5.39 -9.91 0.24
CA ASP A 266 6.26 -10.18 1.39
C ASP A 266 5.45 -10.86 2.52
N PRO A 267 5.94 -11.99 3.09
CA PRO A 267 5.21 -12.71 4.12
C PRO A 267 4.85 -11.92 5.39
N TRP A 268 5.71 -10.99 5.83
CA TRP A 268 5.43 -10.17 7.01
C TRP A 268 4.34 -9.14 6.70
N ILE A 269 4.46 -8.46 5.56
CA ILE A 269 3.43 -7.52 5.06
C ILE A 269 2.10 -8.24 4.85
N GLU A 270 2.09 -9.44 4.27
CA GLU A 270 0.87 -10.23 4.07
C GLU A 270 0.15 -10.54 5.38
N ARG A 271 0.93 -10.90 6.41
CA ARG A 271 0.37 -11.34 7.69
C ARG A 271 -0.16 -10.18 8.52
N TYR A 272 0.58 -9.07 8.57
CA TYR A 272 0.32 -8.00 9.55
C TYR A 272 -0.30 -6.75 8.97
N ILE A 273 -0.03 -6.41 7.70
CA ILE A 273 -0.37 -5.09 7.15
C ILE A 273 -1.40 -5.18 6.03
N PHE A 274 -1.10 -5.92 4.96
CA PHE A 274 -1.94 -6.00 3.76
C PHE A 274 -2.06 -7.43 3.22
N PRO A 275 -2.99 -8.25 3.74
CA PRO A 275 -3.22 -9.59 3.26
C PRO A 275 -3.68 -9.61 1.81
N ASN A 276 -3.09 -10.50 1.04
CA ASN A 276 -3.34 -10.64 -0.40
C ASN A 276 -3.02 -9.37 -1.21
N SER A 277 -2.25 -8.42 -0.68
CA SER A 277 -1.68 -7.36 -1.51
C SER A 277 -0.76 -7.95 -2.56
N MET A 278 -0.64 -7.28 -3.71
CA MET A 278 0.27 -7.64 -4.80
C MET A 278 0.73 -6.36 -5.48
N LEU A 279 2.04 -6.14 -5.54
CA LEU A 279 2.57 -5.02 -6.30
C LEU A 279 2.61 -5.37 -7.79
N PRO A 280 2.02 -4.56 -8.68
CA PRO A 280 2.23 -4.68 -10.12
C PRO A 280 3.70 -4.34 -10.48
N SER A 281 4.16 -4.83 -11.63
CA SER A 281 5.40 -4.36 -12.26
C SER A 281 5.08 -3.62 -13.55
N VAL A 282 6.02 -2.79 -14.01
CA VAL A 282 5.98 -2.12 -15.33
C VAL A 282 6.15 -3.15 -16.45
#